data_AF-A0AAU8JQJ7-F1
#
_entry.id   AF-A0AAU8JQJ7-F1
#
_cell.length_a   1.000
_cell.length_b   1.000
_cell.length_c   1.000
_cell.angle_alpha   90.00
_cell.angle_beta   90.00
_cell.angle_gamma   90.00
#
_symmetry.space_group_name_H-M   'P 1'
#
loop_
_entity.id
_entity.type
_entity.pdbx_description
1 polymer ?
#
loop_
_entity_poly.entity_id
_entity_poly.type
_entity_poly.pdbx_seq_one_letter_code
_entity_poly.pdbx_strand_id
1 'polypeptide(L)'
;MRSTPVPERGRIYQRCGCRDALRRQLGTACPRLIDPDHGSWVFAVDAPSPDGHRRTLAPAVTASLGREVATEAMERFTDTLDPWRGKYPDVEVVASLLSGSTAATLVEATGRPDLLVVGRRNRTGALGAHLGPVAQAAVHHVHSPLAVVPFG
;
A
#
# COMPACT_ATOMS: atom_id res chain seq x y z
N MET A 1 5.82 5.76 -28.95
CA MET A 1 5.95 6.40 -27.63
C MET A 1 6.68 5.42 -26.72
N ARG A 2 7.86 5.77 -26.21
CA ARG A 2 8.58 4.89 -25.28
C ARG A 2 8.06 5.18 -23.87
N SER A 3 7.49 4.18 -23.22
CA SER A 3 7.08 4.26 -21.82
C SER A 3 8.27 4.70 -20.99
N THR A 4 8.09 5.74 -20.17
CA THR A 4 9.16 6.22 -19.29
C THR A 4 9.36 5.13 -18.24
N PRO A 5 10.60 4.67 -17.96
CA PRO A 5 10.81 3.61 -17.00
C PRO A 5 10.30 4.03 -15.62
N VAL A 6 9.45 3.18 -15.03
CA VAL A 6 8.92 3.38 -13.67
C VAL A 6 10.10 3.32 -12.69
N PRO A 7 10.31 4.36 -11.87
CA PRO A 7 11.44 4.36 -10.94
C PRO A 7 11.28 3.28 -9.86
N GLU A 8 12.37 2.58 -9.54
CA GLU A 8 12.39 1.42 -8.64
C GLU A 8 11.95 1.71 -7.19
N ARG A 9 11.91 2.98 -6.79
CA ARG A 9 11.53 3.40 -5.44
C ARG A 9 10.53 4.54 -5.50
N GLY A 10 9.39 4.33 -4.84
CA GLY A 10 8.35 5.33 -4.67
C GLY A 10 7.16 4.75 -3.94
N ARG A 11 6.13 5.57 -3.79
CA ARG A 11 4.86 5.23 -3.14
C ARG A 11 3.73 5.54 -4.11
N ILE A 12 2.82 4.59 -4.30
CA ILE A 12 1.55 4.83 -4.99
C ILE A 12 0.43 4.99 -3.96
N TYR A 13 -0.48 5.93 -4.20
CA TYR A 13 -1.69 6.11 -3.39
C TYR A 13 -2.77 6.82 -4.20
N GLN A 14 -4.04 6.65 -3.84
CA GLN A 14 -5.12 7.44 -4.42
C GLN A 14 -5.37 8.70 -3.60
N ARG A 15 -5.74 9.77 -4.28
CA ARG A 15 -6.28 10.98 -3.65
C ARG A 15 -7.58 11.37 -4.33
N CYS A 16 -8.52 11.90 -3.58
CA CYS A 16 -9.75 12.49 -4.12
C CYS A 16 -9.81 14.01 -3.89
N GLY A 17 -10.71 14.67 -4.62
CA GLY A 17 -11.08 16.07 -4.41
C GLY A 17 -12.26 16.28 -3.44
N CYS A 18 -12.82 15.22 -2.85
CA CYS A 18 -13.98 15.32 -1.96
C CYS A 18 -13.70 16.17 -0.73
N ARG A 19 -14.75 16.81 -0.20
CA ARG A 19 -14.67 17.67 0.99
C ARG A 19 -15.65 17.19 2.06
N ASP A 20 -15.27 17.38 3.33
CA ASP A 20 -16.15 17.15 4.48
C ASP A 20 -17.17 18.31 4.66
N ALA A 21 -18.03 18.20 5.69
CA ALA A 21 -19.00 19.24 6.04
C ALA A 21 -18.36 20.59 6.40
N LEU A 22 -17.09 20.59 6.83
CA LEU A 22 -16.29 21.78 7.13
C LEU A 22 -15.52 22.30 5.90
N ARG A 23 -15.82 21.76 4.71
CA ARG A 23 -15.16 22.03 3.42
C ARG A 23 -13.67 21.68 3.38
N ARG A 24 -13.16 20.87 4.32
CA ARG A 24 -11.77 20.38 4.28
C ARG A 24 -11.66 19.24 3.27
N GLN A 25 -10.61 19.23 2.47
CA GLN A 25 -10.39 18.16 1.49
C GLN A 25 -10.01 16.86 2.22
N LEU A 26 -10.69 15.77 1.87
CA LEU A 26 -10.49 14.45 2.48
C LEU A 26 -9.21 13.77 1.97
N GLY A 27 -8.84 13.98 0.69
CA GLY A 27 -7.60 13.45 0.12
C GLY A 27 -7.56 11.91 0.17
N THR A 28 -6.54 11.35 0.83
CA THR A 28 -6.31 9.92 1.04
C THR A 28 -7.19 9.29 2.13
N ALA A 29 -7.86 10.10 2.96
CA ALA A 29 -8.74 9.63 4.03
C ALA A 29 -10.21 9.54 3.58
N CYS A 30 -10.48 9.70 2.28
CA CYS A 30 -11.85 9.67 1.79
C CYS A 30 -12.39 8.24 1.78
N PRO A 31 -13.54 7.97 2.43
CA PRO A 31 -14.09 6.62 2.52
C PRO A 31 -14.51 6.06 1.16
N ARG A 32 -14.71 6.93 0.15
CA ARG A 32 -15.03 6.52 -1.22
C ARG A 32 -13.85 5.93 -1.98
N LEU A 33 -12.62 6.07 -1.48
CA LEU A 33 -11.43 5.47 -2.12
C LEU A 33 -11.40 3.93 -2.05
N ILE A 34 -12.36 3.32 -1.35
CA ILE A 34 -12.64 1.89 -1.48
C ILE A 34 -13.08 1.50 -2.90
N ASP A 35 -13.71 2.42 -3.63
CA ASP A 35 -14.07 2.26 -5.03
C ASP A 35 -12.84 2.56 -5.90
N PRO A 36 -12.37 1.59 -6.73
CA PRO A 36 -11.19 1.78 -7.58
C PRO A 36 -11.36 2.89 -8.63
N ASP A 37 -12.59 3.25 -8.99
CA ASP A 37 -12.90 4.32 -9.93
C ASP A 37 -13.00 5.69 -9.26
N HIS A 38 -12.89 5.75 -7.92
CA HIS A 38 -12.92 6.99 -7.18
C HIS A 38 -11.53 7.60 -6.99
N GLY A 39 -11.38 8.87 -7.35
CA GLY A 39 -10.15 9.64 -7.16
C GLY A 39 -9.12 9.42 -8.27
N SER A 40 -7.86 9.74 -7.98
CA SER A 40 -6.75 9.61 -8.93
C SER A 40 -5.55 8.99 -8.25
N TRP A 41 -4.93 8.03 -8.95
CA TRP A 41 -3.68 7.43 -8.54
C TRP A 41 -2.52 8.42 -8.68
N VAL A 42 -1.71 8.49 -7.64
CA VAL A 42 -0.55 9.37 -7.53
C VAL A 42 0.67 8.50 -7.27
N PHE A 43 1.70 8.72 -8.05
CA PHE A 43 3.02 8.19 -7.76
C PHE A 43 3.88 9.30 -7.13
N ALA A 44 4.55 9.00 -6.02
CA ALA A 44 5.42 9.93 -5.33
C ALA A 44 6.76 9.30 -4.98
N VAL A 45 7.81 10.11 -5.04
CA VAL A 45 9.17 9.71 -4.69
C VAL A 45 9.68 10.59 -3.55
N ASP A 46 10.44 10.00 -2.63
CA ASP A 46 11.13 10.78 -1.61
C ASP A 46 12.49 11.21 -2.13
N ALA A 47 12.63 12.51 -2.39
CA ALA A 47 13.89 13.10 -2.82
C ALA A 47 14.60 13.75 -1.61
N PRO A 48 15.95 13.66 -1.54
CA PRO A 48 16.71 14.48 -0.61
C PRO A 48 16.50 15.97 -0.93
N SER A 49 16.27 16.79 0.10
CA SER A 49 16.23 18.26 0.00
C SER A 49 17.58 18.85 0.41
N PRO A 50 17.97 20.03 -0.11
CA PRO A 50 19.16 20.76 0.35
C PRO A 50 19.19 20.99 1.87
N ASP A 51 18.02 21.11 2.49
CA ASP A 51 17.85 21.33 3.94
C ASP A 51 18.05 20.05 4.80
N GLY A 52 18.48 18.94 4.21
CA GLY A 52 18.67 17.65 4.91
C GLY A 52 17.38 16.87 5.18
N HIS A 53 16.21 17.49 5.04
CA HIS A 53 14.93 16.80 5.10
C HIS A 53 14.62 16.04 3.80
N ARG A 54 13.90 14.90 3.90
CA ARG A 54 13.30 14.26 2.71
C ARG A 54 12.04 15.03 2.32
N ARG A 55 11.91 15.39 1.05
CA ARG A 55 10.68 15.96 0.48
C ARG A 55 10.02 14.92 -0.40
N THR A 56 8.73 14.71 -0.19
CA THR A 56 7.92 13.89 -1.07
C THR A 56 7.57 14.71 -2.31
N LEU A 57 8.09 14.30 -3.45
CA LEU A 57 7.79 14.87 -4.75
C LEU A 57 6.73 14.00 -5.42
N ALA A 58 5.59 14.58 -5.74
CA ALA A 58 4.64 14.00 -6.68
C ALA A 58 4.88 14.69 -8.03
N PRO A 59 5.43 14.00 -9.04
CA PRO A 59 5.66 14.61 -10.35
C PRO A 59 4.36 15.24 -10.87
N ALA A 60 4.47 16.39 -11.54
CA ALA A 60 3.33 17.08 -12.16
C ALA A 60 2.58 16.22 -13.22
N VAL A 61 3.18 15.09 -13.62
CA VAL A 61 2.59 14.01 -14.44
C VAL A 61 1.66 13.16 -13.54
N THR A 62 0.44 13.65 -13.33
CA THR A 62 -0.26 13.56 -12.04
C THR A 62 -1.33 12.47 -11.89
N ALA A 63 -1.67 11.74 -12.94
CA ALA A 63 -2.69 10.67 -12.85
C ALA A 63 -2.40 9.47 -13.77
N SER A 64 -1.98 9.69 -15.02
CA SER A 64 -1.67 8.60 -15.96
C SER A 64 -0.47 7.78 -15.47
N LEU A 65 0.63 8.44 -15.11
CA LEU A 65 1.79 7.77 -14.52
C LEU A 65 1.43 7.05 -13.22
N GLY A 66 0.61 7.67 -12.36
CA GLY A 66 0.14 7.02 -11.13
C GLY A 66 -0.66 5.75 -11.41
N ARG A 67 -1.53 5.77 -12.42
CA ARG A 67 -2.32 4.61 -12.86
C ARG A 67 -1.45 3.54 -13.52
N GLU A 68 -0.47 3.92 -14.34
CA GLU A 68 0.50 3.00 -14.95
C GLU A 68 1.28 2.27 -13.86
N VAL A 69 1.85 2.99 -12.88
CA VAL A 69 2.58 2.37 -11.76
C VAL A 69 1.66 1.51 -10.89
N ALA A 70 0.41 1.93 -10.65
CA ALA A 70 -0.54 1.12 -9.89
C ALA A 70 -0.93 -0.17 -10.64
N THR A 71 -1.06 -0.10 -11.96
CA THR A 71 -1.35 -1.27 -12.81
C THR A 71 -0.16 -2.24 -12.78
N GLU A 72 1.06 -1.75 -13.00
CA GLU A 72 2.27 -2.57 -12.95
C GLU A 72 2.48 -3.19 -11.55
N ALA A 73 2.21 -2.44 -10.48
CA ALA A 73 2.28 -2.96 -9.12
C ALA A 73 1.25 -4.08 -8.86
N MET A 74 0.03 -3.95 -9.40
CA MET A 74 -0.99 -4.98 -9.31
C MET A 74 -0.57 -6.22 -10.10
N GLU A 75 -0.13 -6.06 -11.35
CA GLU A 75 0.33 -7.14 -12.21
C GLU A 75 1.45 -7.94 -11.53
N ARG A 76 2.50 -7.25 -11.04
CA ARG A 76 3.60 -7.91 -10.32
C ARG A 76 3.14 -8.65 -9.07
N PHE A 77 2.16 -8.09 -8.35
CA PHE A 77 1.57 -8.75 -7.19
C PHE A 77 0.79 -10.00 -7.59
N THR A 78 -0.04 -9.92 -8.63
CA THR A 78 -0.81 -11.07 -9.13
C THR A 78 0.07 -12.17 -9.72
N ASP A 79 1.13 -11.82 -10.46
CA ASP A 79 2.10 -12.77 -11.00
C ASP A 79 2.77 -13.58 -9.90
N THR A 80 3.01 -12.96 -8.74
CA THR A 80 3.58 -13.64 -7.56
C THR A 80 2.59 -14.65 -6.95
N LEU A 81 1.29 -14.47 -7.15
CA LEU A 81 0.23 -15.34 -6.65
C LEU A 81 -0.07 -16.51 -7.61
N ASP A 82 0.22 -16.38 -8.90
CA ASP A 82 -0.18 -17.36 -9.92
C ASP A 82 0.36 -18.79 -9.69
N PRO A 83 1.62 -19.01 -9.27
CA PRO A 83 2.09 -20.35 -8.91
C PRO A 83 1.26 -20.99 -7.79
N TRP A 84 0.78 -20.17 -6.84
CA TRP A 84 -0.02 -20.63 -5.71
C TRP A 84 -1.46 -20.91 -6.10
N ARG A 85 -2.05 -20.10 -6.98
CA ARG A 85 -3.38 -20.35 -7.56
C ARG A 85 -3.40 -21.66 -8.34
N GLY A 86 -2.35 -21.95 -9.12
CA GLY A 86 -2.22 -23.23 -9.81
C GLY A 86 -2.06 -24.42 -8.85
N LYS A 87 -1.33 -24.22 -7.74
CA LYS A 87 -1.10 -25.26 -6.73
C LYS A 87 -2.33 -25.53 -5.85
N TYR A 88 -3.15 -24.52 -5.60
CA TYR A 88 -4.32 -24.57 -4.72
C TYR A 88 -5.55 -23.97 -5.43
N PRO A 89 -6.12 -24.66 -6.43
CA PRO A 89 -7.19 -24.11 -7.28
C PRO A 89 -8.51 -23.89 -6.53
N ASP A 90 -8.74 -24.63 -5.43
CA ASP A 90 -9.97 -24.53 -4.62
C ASP A 90 -9.94 -23.33 -3.65
N VAL A 91 -8.83 -22.59 -3.59
CA VAL A 91 -8.69 -21.40 -2.73
C VAL A 91 -9.01 -20.16 -3.54
N GLU A 92 -10.11 -19.46 -3.17
CA GLU A 92 -10.43 -18.17 -3.77
C GLU A 92 -9.38 -17.11 -3.36
N VAL A 93 -8.82 -16.41 -4.35
CA VAL A 93 -7.79 -15.40 -4.13
C VAL A 93 -8.25 -14.05 -4.69
N VAL A 94 -8.58 -13.13 -3.78
CA VAL A 94 -8.87 -11.73 -4.11
C VAL A 94 -7.62 -10.88 -3.90
N ALA A 95 -7.16 -10.21 -4.95
CA ALA A 95 -6.03 -9.28 -4.89
C ALA A 95 -6.54 -7.83 -4.90
N SER A 96 -5.97 -6.97 -4.06
CA SER A 96 -6.38 -5.57 -3.97
C SER A 96 -5.20 -4.68 -3.62
N LEU A 97 -5.14 -3.51 -4.26
CA LEU A 97 -4.22 -2.43 -3.90
C LEU A 97 -5.03 -1.39 -3.14
N LEU A 98 -4.73 -1.25 -1.85
CA LEU A 98 -5.42 -0.32 -0.98
C LEU A 98 -4.58 0.94 -0.80
N SER A 99 -5.24 2.10 -0.78
CA SER A 99 -4.62 3.39 -0.52
C SER A 99 -4.93 3.86 0.90
N GLY A 100 -3.93 4.43 1.57
CA GLY A 100 -4.07 4.90 2.95
C GLY A 100 -2.87 4.57 3.84
N SER A 101 -3.02 4.76 5.14
CA SER A 101 -2.07 4.26 6.13
C SER A 101 -2.15 2.74 6.15
N THR A 102 -1.08 2.03 5.78
CA THR A 102 -1.07 0.56 5.73
C THR A 102 -1.61 -0.06 7.03
N ALA A 103 -1.26 0.50 8.19
CA ALA A 103 -1.75 0.02 9.47
C ALA A 103 -3.27 0.20 9.63
N ALA A 104 -3.79 1.41 9.38
CA ALA A 104 -5.22 1.70 9.52
C ALA A 104 -6.03 0.92 8.49
N THR A 105 -5.57 0.91 7.24
CA THR A 105 -6.22 0.22 6.15
C THR A 105 -6.24 -1.29 6.35
N LEU A 106 -5.19 -1.90 6.93
CA LEU A 106 -5.23 -3.32 7.30
C LEU A 106 -6.21 -3.60 8.44
N VAL A 107 -6.27 -2.73 9.45
CA VAL A 107 -7.23 -2.86 10.57
C VAL A 107 -8.68 -2.72 10.06
N GLU A 108 -8.93 -1.82 9.11
CA GLU A 108 -10.27 -1.60 8.55
C GLU A 108 -10.67 -2.66 7.52
N ALA A 109 -9.77 -3.02 6.61
CA ALA A 109 -10.05 -3.98 5.52
C ALA A 109 -10.24 -5.41 6.03
N THR A 110 -9.72 -5.74 7.22
CA THR A 110 -9.81 -7.10 7.75
C THR A 110 -11.22 -7.47 8.19
N GLY A 111 -12.08 -6.52 8.59
CA GLY A 111 -13.36 -6.89 9.20
C GLY A 111 -13.14 -7.83 10.40
N ARG A 112 -13.62 -9.07 10.31
CA ARG A 112 -13.25 -10.18 11.22
C ARG A 112 -12.76 -11.38 10.39
N PRO A 113 -11.51 -11.34 9.89
CA PRO A 113 -10.96 -12.50 9.19
C PRO A 113 -10.64 -13.58 10.23
N ASP A 114 -10.65 -14.85 9.82
CA ASP A 114 -10.21 -15.94 10.70
C ASP A 114 -8.72 -15.81 11.07
N LEU A 115 -7.92 -15.18 10.19
CA LEU A 115 -6.49 -14.91 10.41
C LEU A 115 -6.01 -13.74 9.54
N LEU A 116 -5.30 -12.79 10.15
CA LEU A 116 -4.50 -11.79 9.43
C LEU A 116 -3.05 -12.28 9.33
N VAL A 117 -2.48 -12.27 8.12
CA VAL A 117 -1.07 -12.58 7.89
C VAL A 117 -0.34 -11.32 7.43
N VAL A 118 0.75 -10.96 8.12
CA VAL A 118 1.62 -9.85 7.72
C VAL A 118 3.06 -10.32 7.58
N GLY A 119 3.73 -9.89 6.52
CA GLY A 119 5.16 -10.11 6.37
C GLY A 119 5.98 -9.18 7.27
N ARG A 120 7.08 -9.68 7.84
CA ARG A 120 8.15 -8.85 8.40
C ARG A 120 9.46 -9.09 7.67
N ARG A 121 10.20 -8.02 7.35
CA ARG A 121 11.57 -8.18 6.85
C ARG A 121 12.47 -8.62 7.99
N ASN A 122 13.33 -9.61 7.74
CA ASN A 122 14.43 -9.92 8.66
C ASN A 122 15.47 -8.79 8.63
N ARG A 123 15.25 -7.74 9.44
CA ARG A 123 16.28 -6.74 9.75
C ARG A 123 16.93 -7.08 11.09
N THR A 124 18.18 -7.51 11.04
CA THR A 124 19.06 -7.62 12.20
C THR A 124 19.76 -6.27 12.41
N GLY A 125 19.35 -5.54 13.45
CA GLY A 125 20.02 -4.33 13.91
C GLY A 125 20.78 -4.57 15.21
N ALA A 126 21.55 -3.57 15.66
CA ALA A 126 22.30 -3.63 16.93
C ALA A 126 21.40 -3.87 18.17
N LEU A 127 20.09 -3.63 18.05
CA LEU A 127 19.09 -3.81 19.11
C LEU A 127 18.18 -5.04 18.90
N GLY A 128 18.55 -5.96 18.01
CA GLY A 128 17.81 -7.20 17.76
C GLY A 128 16.78 -7.11 16.63
N ALA A 129 15.84 -8.06 16.62
CA ALA A 129 14.83 -8.17 15.57
C ALA A 129 13.71 -7.13 15.75
N HIS A 130 13.43 -6.36 14.70
CA HIS A 130 12.33 -5.38 14.70
C HIS A 130 11.17 -5.86 13.82
N LEU A 131 9.94 -5.82 14.35
CA LEU A 131 8.72 -6.21 13.63
C LEU A 131 8.40 -5.28 12.44
N GLY A 132 8.84 -4.03 12.51
CA GLY A 132 8.50 -2.99 11.55
C GLY A 132 7.15 -2.32 11.87
N PRO A 133 6.90 -1.13 11.31
CA PRO A 133 5.77 -0.28 11.73
C PRO A 133 4.40 -0.90 11.43
N VAL A 134 4.28 -1.67 10.34
CA VAL A 134 3.01 -2.32 9.96
C VAL A 134 2.67 -3.45 10.92
N ALA A 135 3.60 -4.40 11.14
CA ALA A 135 3.37 -5.51 12.06
C ALA A 135 3.18 -5.03 13.50
N GLN A 136 3.93 -4.01 13.93
CA GLN A 136 3.76 -3.41 15.25
C GLN A 136 2.36 -2.78 15.42
N ALA A 137 1.88 -2.02 14.44
CA ALA A 137 0.53 -1.47 14.51
C ALA A 137 -0.56 -2.56 14.48
N ALA A 138 -0.38 -3.60 13.67
CA ALA A 138 -1.31 -4.73 13.60
C ALA A 138 -1.44 -5.44 14.96
N VAL A 139 -0.31 -5.71 15.63
CA VAL A 139 -0.28 -6.33 16.98
C VAL A 139 -1.11 -5.54 17.99
N HIS A 140 -1.14 -4.21 17.89
CA HIS A 140 -1.84 -3.36 18.85
C HIS A 140 -3.31 -3.10 18.52
N HIS A 141 -3.73 -3.23 17.26
CA HIS A 141 -5.02 -2.68 16.81
C HIS A 141 -5.93 -3.68 16.08
N VAL A 142 -5.43 -4.85 15.69
CA VAL A 142 -6.25 -5.86 15.00
C VAL A 142 -6.98 -6.73 16.02
N HIS A 143 -8.24 -7.04 15.74
CA HIS A 143 -9.13 -7.81 16.62
C HIS A 143 -9.22 -9.30 16.26
N SER A 144 -8.49 -9.74 15.24
CA SER A 144 -8.40 -11.14 14.78
C SER A 144 -7.04 -11.75 15.11
N PRO A 145 -6.92 -13.09 15.07
CA PRO A 145 -5.61 -13.75 15.12
C PRO A 145 -4.65 -13.15 14.10
N LEU A 146 -3.38 -12.99 14.49
CA LEU A 146 -2.33 -12.38 13.68
C LEU A 146 -1.12 -13.32 13.57
N ALA A 147 -0.75 -13.67 12.33
CA ALA A 147 0.50 -14.35 12.02
C ALA A 147 1.51 -13.36 11.42
N VAL A 148 2.68 -13.24 12.06
CA VAL A 148 3.78 -12.43 11.53
C VAL A 148 4.83 -13.35 10.92
N VAL A 149 4.93 -13.33 9.60
CA VAL A 149 5.80 -14.25 8.83
C VAL A 149 7.09 -13.53 8.44
N PRO A 150 8.27 -13.98 8.88
CA PRO A 150 9.53 -13.45 8.38
C PRO A 150 9.69 -13.76 6.89
N PHE A 151 10.11 -12.76 6.11
CA PHE A 151 10.48 -12.92 4.71
C PHE A 151 11.81 -12.20 4.44
N GLY A 152 12.64 -12.83 3.60
CA GLY A 152 14.03 -12.43 3.37
C GLY A 152 15.01 -13.43 3.92
#